data_AF-A0A956D8F9-F1
#
_entry.id   AF-A0A956D8F9-F1
#
_cell.length_a   1.000
_cell.length_b   1.000
_cell.length_c   1.000
_cell.angle_alpha   90.00
_cell.angle_beta   90.00
_cell.angle_gamma   90.00
#
_symmetry.space_group_name_H-M   'P 1'
#
loop_
_entity.id
_entity.type
_entity.pdbx_description
1 polymer ?
#
loop_
_entity_poly.entity_id
_entity_poly.type
_entity_poly.pdbx_seq_one_letter_code
_entity_poly.pdbx_strand_id
1 'polypeptide(L)'
;DPRPAWSRWVASGDPTPPPEVSALVSGAREVPLDWLFDLDVKRSAYFDRDTQEEYVTVERHVRGWRAAPDPRVDFAGLISLDDAKKVDSKLLRGWPRRDDLDGIRALSVRAGDLTPAALEHLGRAARLEDLAITGSHRGRPRWSELVPALGHLPLRGFDLADAKWSEDDAVALAQHPFFERLDELCLSRSHLGDAARRLGERAGRLLSLDLCRTGLDAAALGAWVDKLSDCERLVLSDNRIGDAGIERLIEGGALDAVEDLWIGDCGLSDVSVERLCEARPAELRGLWLHNNALTPRALDVLASSALLEQLTGLGLYGCGLDDAGPLAGHALEGALRGTTRLPGVSALVFLGR
;
A
#
# COMPACT_ATOMS: atom_id res chain seq x y z
N ASP A 1 -0.45 -20.57 -10.14
CA ASP A 1 -1.72 -20.24 -9.45
C ASP A 1 -2.87 -20.29 -10.45
N PRO A 2 -3.91 -21.14 -10.26
CA PRO A 2 -5.08 -21.16 -11.12
C PRO A 2 -6.00 -19.97 -10.75
N ARG A 3 -5.59 -18.76 -11.14
CA ARG A 3 -6.44 -17.56 -11.14
C ARG A 3 -6.85 -17.21 -12.58
N PRO A 4 -8.07 -16.65 -12.79
CA PRO A 4 -8.69 -16.56 -14.10
C PRO A 4 -7.85 -15.77 -15.09
N ALA A 5 -7.85 -16.21 -16.34
CA ALA A 5 -7.21 -15.56 -17.47
C ALA A 5 -7.58 -14.07 -17.53
N TRP A 6 -6.60 -13.22 -17.27
CA TRP A 6 -6.63 -11.77 -17.40
C TRP A 6 -6.61 -11.41 -18.88
N SER A 7 -7.77 -11.17 -19.47
CA SER A 7 -7.85 -10.62 -20.83
C SER A 7 -7.75 -9.10 -20.78
N ARG A 8 -6.59 -8.58 -21.20
CA ARG A 8 -6.32 -7.15 -21.45
C ARG A 8 -7.03 -6.72 -22.73
N TRP A 9 -8.13 -5.96 -22.62
CA TRP A 9 -8.78 -5.37 -23.79
C TRP A 9 -8.18 -3.99 -24.06
N VAL A 10 -7.48 -3.86 -25.19
CA VAL A 10 -6.94 -2.61 -25.72
C VAL A 10 -8.08 -1.88 -26.44
N ALA A 11 -8.54 -0.75 -25.91
CA ALA A 11 -9.42 0.14 -26.65
C ALA A 11 -8.68 0.68 -27.89
N SER A 12 -9.26 0.49 -29.08
CA SER A 12 -8.69 0.94 -30.33
C SER A 12 -8.74 2.46 -30.45
N GLY A 13 -7.61 3.13 -30.19
CA GLY A 13 -7.41 4.56 -30.40
C GLY A 13 -6.26 5.11 -29.57
N ASP A 14 -5.09 5.25 -30.20
CA ASP A 14 -3.77 5.66 -29.64
C ASP A 14 -3.13 4.60 -28.70
N PRO A 15 -1.94 4.04 -29.02
CA PRO A 15 -1.35 2.89 -28.32
C PRO A 15 -0.76 3.22 -26.95
N THR A 16 -1.00 4.42 -26.40
CA THR A 16 -0.70 4.66 -24.99
C THR A 16 -1.60 3.77 -24.13
N PRO A 17 -1.04 2.95 -23.23
CA PRO A 17 -1.86 2.15 -22.33
C PRO A 17 -2.88 3.06 -21.64
N PRO A 18 -4.13 2.60 -21.40
CA PRO A 18 -5.00 3.29 -20.46
C PRO A 18 -4.19 3.52 -19.19
N PRO A 19 -4.33 4.69 -18.53
CA PRO A 19 -3.49 5.03 -17.40
C PRO A 19 -3.48 3.85 -16.44
N GLU A 20 -2.28 3.38 -16.13
CA GLU A 20 -2.06 2.31 -15.17
C GLU A 20 -2.93 2.63 -13.95
N VAL A 21 -3.75 1.69 -13.51
CA VAL A 21 -4.50 1.79 -12.25
C VAL A 21 -3.43 1.96 -11.16
N SER A 22 -3.04 3.20 -10.91
CA SER A 22 -1.78 3.55 -10.25
C SER A 22 -1.90 3.48 -8.73
N ALA A 23 -3.12 3.29 -8.23
CA ALA A 23 -3.41 2.86 -6.87
C ALA A 23 -4.70 2.04 -6.89
N LEU A 24 -4.57 0.71 -6.89
CA LEU A 24 -5.59 -0.11 -6.25
C LEU A 24 -5.56 0.24 -4.76
N VAL A 25 -6.72 0.32 -4.09
CA VAL A 25 -6.73 0.30 -2.62
C VAL A 25 -5.92 -0.93 -2.21
N SER A 26 -4.91 -0.76 -1.35
CA SER A 26 -4.19 -1.93 -0.81
C SER A 26 -5.23 -2.91 -0.24
N GLY A 27 -5.31 -4.12 -0.82
CA GLY A 27 -6.26 -5.15 -0.38
C GLY A 27 -7.65 -5.16 -1.00
N ALA A 28 -7.89 -4.43 -2.10
CA ALA A 28 -9.20 -4.43 -2.77
C ALA A 28 -9.74 -5.85 -3.00
N ARG A 29 -10.86 -6.19 -2.35
CA ARG A 29 -11.36 -7.57 -2.26
C ARG A 29 -12.03 -8.06 -3.53
N GLU A 30 -12.56 -7.14 -4.32
CA GLU A 30 -13.24 -7.41 -5.59
C GLU A 30 -12.87 -6.34 -6.62
N VAL A 31 -12.48 -6.75 -7.83
CA VAL A 31 -12.18 -5.83 -8.95
C VAL A 31 -12.73 -6.39 -10.28
N PRO A 32 -13.92 -5.97 -10.71
CA PRO A 32 -14.31 -5.94 -12.11
C PRO A 32 -14.50 -4.49 -12.62
N LEU A 33 -13.92 -4.20 -13.79
CA LEU A 33 -14.04 -2.93 -14.51
C LEU A 33 -15.40 -2.84 -15.23
N ASP A 34 -16.02 -1.65 -15.21
CA ASP A 34 -16.52 -0.95 -16.42
C ASP A 34 -17.45 0.24 -16.09
N TRP A 35 -16.86 1.36 -15.65
CA TRP A 35 -17.50 2.67 -15.79
C TRP A 35 -16.77 3.46 -16.87
N LEU A 36 -17.48 3.81 -17.94
CA LEU A 36 -16.91 4.63 -19.00
C LEU A 36 -17.09 6.10 -18.67
N PHE A 37 -16.01 6.87 -18.74
CA PHE A 37 -16.04 8.33 -18.58
C PHE A 37 -15.31 9.04 -19.71
N ASP A 38 -15.72 10.28 -19.98
CA ASP A 38 -15.04 11.18 -20.88
C ASP A 38 -13.75 11.67 -20.24
N LEU A 39 -12.62 11.26 -20.81
CA LEU A 39 -11.28 11.74 -20.44
C LEU A 39 -10.76 12.72 -21.49
N ASP A 40 -10.46 13.94 -21.05
CA ASP A 40 -9.73 14.92 -21.84
C ASP A 40 -8.25 14.90 -21.43
N VAL A 41 -7.37 14.67 -22.40
CA VAL A 41 -5.92 14.52 -22.16
C VAL A 41 -5.19 15.68 -22.81
N LYS A 42 -4.54 16.51 -21.99
CA LYS A 42 -3.69 17.61 -22.44
C LYS A 42 -2.23 17.26 -22.16
N ARG A 43 -1.45 17.07 -23.22
CA ARG A 43 0.00 16.86 -23.13
C ARG A 43 0.70 18.21 -23.34
N SER A 44 1.62 18.56 -22.45
CA SER A 44 2.48 19.75 -22.58
C SER A 44 3.92 19.33 -22.32
N ALA A 45 4.83 19.58 -23.27
CA ALA A 45 6.25 19.33 -23.09
C ALA A 45 6.98 20.66 -22.89
N TYR A 46 7.96 20.70 -22.00
CA TYR A 46 8.91 21.79 -21.92
C TYR A 46 10.33 21.23 -21.80
N PHE A 47 11.27 21.89 -22.46
CA PHE A 47 12.68 21.54 -22.40
C PHE A 47 13.37 22.43 -21.37
N ASP A 48 13.92 21.83 -20.33
CA ASP A 48 14.70 22.53 -19.33
C ASP A 48 16.14 22.69 -19.82
N ARG A 49 16.59 23.94 -19.95
CA ARG A 49 17.92 24.24 -20.48
C ARG A 49 19.02 24.00 -19.45
N ASP A 50 18.72 24.01 -18.16
CA ASP A 50 19.69 23.84 -17.08
C ASP A 50 19.97 22.36 -16.84
N THR A 51 18.93 21.50 -16.93
CA THR A 51 19.09 20.05 -16.81
C THR A 51 19.30 19.33 -18.16
N GLN A 52 19.07 20.01 -19.30
CA GLN A 52 19.07 19.43 -20.64
C GLN A 52 18.06 18.28 -20.81
N GLU A 53 16.99 18.28 -20.01
CA GLU A 53 15.96 17.25 -20.04
C GLU A 53 14.65 17.80 -20.65
N GLU A 54 13.97 16.96 -21.42
CA GLU A 54 12.61 17.22 -21.88
C GLU A 54 11.62 16.68 -20.86
N TYR A 55 10.86 17.58 -20.24
CA TYR A 55 9.79 17.22 -19.31
C TYR A 55 8.47 17.21 -20.03
N VAL A 56 7.88 16.02 -20.16
CA VAL A 56 6.53 15.84 -20.68
C VAL A 56 5.54 15.77 -19.51
N THR A 57 4.65 16.75 -19.45
CA THR A 57 3.51 16.74 -18.53
C THR A 57 2.26 16.25 -19.24
N VAL A 58 1.57 15.28 -18.64
CA VAL A 58 0.28 14.77 -19.12
C VAL A 58 -0.78 15.16 -18.10
N GLU A 59 -1.71 16.03 -18.49
CA GLU A 59 -2.87 16.41 -17.69
C GLU A 59 -4.09 15.63 -18.18
N ARG A 60 -4.79 14.95 -17.27
CA ARG A 60 -6.02 14.21 -17.58
C ARG A 60 -7.21 14.84 -16.84
N HIS A 61 -8.28 15.13 -17.55
CA HIS A 61 -9.44 15.86 -17.05
C HIS A 61 -10.69 15.02 -17.29
N VAL A 62 -11.38 14.59 -16.23
CA VAL A 62 -12.63 13.81 -16.37
C VAL A 62 -13.80 14.78 -16.53
N ARG A 63 -14.52 14.68 -17.65
CA ARG A 63 -15.58 15.64 -18.08
C ARG A 63 -17.01 15.12 -17.94
N GLY A 64 -17.23 13.81 -17.95
CA GLY A 64 -18.57 13.20 -17.90
C GLY A 64 -18.54 11.69 -17.72
N TRP A 65 -19.62 11.10 -17.19
CA TRP A 65 -19.84 9.66 -17.27
C TRP A 65 -20.55 9.34 -18.59
N ARG A 66 -20.06 8.36 -19.35
CA ARG A 66 -20.64 7.92 -20.63
C ARG A 66 -21.70 6.83 -20.45
N ALA A 67 -21.48 5.91 -19.51
CA ALA A 67 -22.42 4.83 -19.22
C ALA A 67 -22.20 4.34 -17.78
N ALA A 68 -23.31 4.06 -17.09
CA ALA A 68 -23.29 3.23 -15.89
C ALA A 68 -23.17 1.75 -16.31
N PRO A 69 -22.56 0.90 -15.47
CA PRO A 69 -22.56 -0.54 -15.72
C PRO A 69 -23.98 -1.11 -15.82
N ASP A 70 -24.16 -2.24 -16.51
CA ASP A 70 -25.47 -2.93 -16.58
C ASP A 70 -25.93 -3.32 -15.16
N PRO A 71 -27.07 -2.80 -14.66
CA PRO A 71 -27.53 -3.05 -13.28
C PRO A 71 -27.93 -4.51 -13.01
N ARG A 72 -27.98 -5.36 -14.05
CA ARG A 72 -28.25 -6.81 -13.92
C ARG A 72 -26.98 -7.63 -13.70
N VAL A 73 -25.82 -7.02 -13.86
CA VAL A 73 -24.52 -7.61 -13.57
C VAL A 73 -24.10 -7.06 -12.21
N ASP A 74 -23.80 -7.94 -11.25
CA ASP A 74 -23.33 -7.54 -9.93
C ASP A 74 -21.89 -7.01 -10.07
N PHE A 75 -21.77 -5.72 -10.38
CA PHE A 75 -20.48 -5.06 -10.51
C PHE A 75 -19.96 -4.70 -9.13
N ALA A 76 -19.15 -5.58 -8.56
CA ALA A 76 -18.31 -5.29 -7.41
C ALA A 76 -17.10 -4.41 -7.80
N GLY A 77 -17.34 -3.29 -8.48
CA GLY A 77 -16.31 -2.52 -9.17
C GLY A 77 -15.47 -1.61 -8.27
N LEU A 78 -14.19 -1.49 -8.61
CA LEU A 78 -13.32 -0.39 -8.17
C LEU A 78 -13.51 0.81 -9.09
N ILE A 79 -13.71 2.00 -8.51
CA ILE A 79 -13.54 3.27 -9.23
C ILE A 79 -12.26 3.94 -8.73
N SER A 80 -11.26 4.16 -9.58
CA SER A 80 -10.11 5.02 -9.27
C SER A 80 -10.16 6.30 -10.10
N LEU A 81 -10.04 7.45 -9.42
CA LEU A 81 -9.96 8.77 -10.04
C LEU A 81 -8.54 9.38 -9.97
N ASP A 82 -7.55 8.59 -9.56
CA ASP A 82 -6.23 9.08 -9.15
C ASP A 82 -5.43 9.69 -10.31
N ASP A 83 -5.55 9.14 -11.52
CA ASP A 83 -4.84 9.63 -12.70
C ASP A 83 -5.40 10.94 -13.28
N ALA A 84 -6.59 11.37 -12.83
CA ALA A 84 -7.29 12.51 -13.42
C ALA A 84 -6.93 13.86 -12.77
N LYS A 85 -5.86 14.55 -13.16
CA LYS A 85 -5.46 15.91 -12.67
C LYS A 85 -6.60 16.86 -12.22
N LYS A 86 -7.76 16.84 -12.88
CA LYS A 86 -8.97 17.53 -12.43
C LYS A 86 -10.22 16.69 -12.67
N VAL A 87 -11.07 16.54 -11.65
CA VAL A 87 -12.45 16.08 -11.79
C VAL A 87 -13.37 17.31 -11.78
N ASP A 88 -14.29 17.42 -12.74
CA ASP A 88 -15.23 18.53 -12.74
C ASP A 88 -16.12 18.48 -11.48
N SER A 89 -16.14 19.56 -10.69
CA SER A 89 -17.03 19.70 -9.52
C SER A 89 -18.52 19.51 -9.82
N LYS A 90 -18.95 19.62 -11.08
CA LYS A 90 -20.32 19.31 -11.53
C LYS A 90 -20.54 17.80 -11.68
N LEU A 91 -19.48 17.05 -11.96
CA LEU A 91 -19.46 15.59 -12.01
C LEU A 91 -19.46 14.98 -10.61
N LEU A 92 -18.93 15.68 -9.60
CA LEU A 92 -19.08 15.36 -8.16
C LEU A 92 -20.47 15.73 -7.60
N ARG A 93 -21.21 16.61 -8.29
CA ARG A 93 -22.61 16.96 -7.95
C ARG A 93 -23.62 16.06 -8.66
N GLY A 94 -23.25 15.58 -9.85
CA GLY A 94 -23.87 14.46 -10.56
C GLY A 94 -23.12 13.16 -10.34
N TRP A 95 -22.41 13.06 -9.20
CA TRP A 95 -21.82 11.82 -8.69
C TRP A 95 -22.89 10.75 -8.77
N PRO A 96 -22.54 9.49 -9.12
CA PRO A 96 -23.49 8.55 -9.71
C PRO A 96 -24.85 8.63 -9.04
N ARG A 97 -25.92 8.72 -9.85
CA ARG A 97 -27.26 9.03 -9.34
C ARG A 97 -27.56 8.10 -8.17
N ARG A 98 -28.41 8.57 -7.26
CA ARG A 98 -28.77 7.99 -5.95
C ARG A 98 -28.88 6.46 -5.86
N ASP A 99 -29.09 5.76 -6.97
CA ASP A 99 -29.27 4.30 -7.07
C ASP A 99 -28.00 3.54 -7.58
N ASP A 100 -26.94 4.23 -8.03
CA ASP A 100 -25.79 3.64 -8.73
C ASP A 100 -24.57 3.34 -7.81
N LEU A 101 -24.54 3.86 -6.57
CA LEU A 101 -23.45 3.61 -5.61
C LEU A 101 -23.65 2.34 -4.77
N ASP A 102 -24.88 1.79 -4.73
CA ASP A 102 -25.20 0.60 -3.94
C ASP A 102 -24.40 -0.64 -4.38
N GLY A 103 -23.85 -0.65 -5.60
CA GLY A 103 -22.98 -1.72 -6.10
C GLY A 103 -21.50 -1.54 -5.77
N ILE A 104 -21.05 -0.33 -5.39
CA ILE A 104 -19.62 -0.05 -5.24
C ILE A 104 -19.12 -0.61 -3.92
N ARG A 105 -18.11 -1.48 -4.02
CA ARG A 105 -17.41 -2.06 -2.87
C ARG A 105 -16.02 -1.50 -2.67
N ALA A 106 -15.38 -0.98 -3.72
CA ALA A 106 -14.07 -0.36 -3.64
C ALA A 106 -14.04 0.99 -4.34
N LEU A 107 -13.41 2.00 -3.72
CA LEU A 107 -13.34 3.35 -4.27
C LEU A 107 -11.98 3.98 -3.94
N SER A 108 -11.29 4.52 -4.94
CA SER A 108 -10.14 5.41 -4.77
C SER A 108 -10.46 6.82 -5.26
N VAL A 109 -10.28 7.79 -4.38
CA VAL A 109 -10.53 9.22 -4.66
C VAL A 109 -9.35 10.06 -4.19
N ARG A 110 -9.15 11.22 -4.81
CA ARG A 110 -8.20 12.19 -4.25
C ARG A 110 -8.81 12.98 -3.10
N ALA A 111 -8.00 13.25 -2.09
CA ALA A 111 -8.38 14.06 -0.93
C ALA A 111 -8.98 15.43 -1.31
N GLY A 112 -8.42 16.09 -2.33
CA GLY A 112 -8.90 17.40 -2.80
C GLY A 112 -10.28 17.38 -3.47
N ASP A 113 -10.76 16.20 -3.87
CA ASP A 113 -12.06 16.03 -4.52
C ASP A 113 -13.18 15.73 -3.50
N LEU A 114 -12.84 15.49 -2.23
CA LEU A 114 -13.77 15.27 -1.11
C LEU A 114 -14.41 16.59 -0.61
N THR A 115 -15.19 17.24 -1.47
CA THR A 115 -16.04 18.37 -1.06
C THR A 115 -17.14 17.91 -0.09
N PRO A 116 -17.77 18.79 0.71
CA PRO A 116 -18.87 18.41 1.61
C PRO A 116 -20.02 17.66 0.91
N ALA A 117 -20.34 18.04 -0.33
CA ALA A 117 -21.33 17.33 -1.13
C ALA A 117 -20.85 15.92 -1.51
N ALA A 118 -19.59 15.76 -1.92
CA ALA A 118 -19.00 14.46 -2.22
C ALA A 118 -18.97 13.55 -0.98
N LEU A 119 -18.68 14.09 0.21
CA LEU A 119 -18.76 13.37 1.48
C LEU A 119 -20.19 12.90 1.80
N GLU A 120 -21.18 13.75 1.58
CA GLU A 120 -22.59 13.40 1.75
C GLU A 120 -23.03 12.27 0.79
N HIS A 121 -22.46 12.23 -0.42
CA HIS A 121 -22.69 11.15 -1.36
C HIS A 121 -21.94 9.87 -0.99
N LEU A 122 -20.67 9.99 -0.58
CA LEU A 122 -19.85 8.86 -0.12
C LEU A 122 -20.48 8.16 1.09
N GLY A 123 -21.02 8.95 2.03
CA GLY A 123 -21.79 8.44 3.16
C GLY A 123 -23.08 7.72 2.77
N ARG A 124 -23.43 7.58 1.49
CA ARG A 124 -24.58 6.77 1.05
C ARG A 124 -24.17 5.44 0.41
N ALA A 125 -22.87 5.19 0.21
CA ALA A 125 -22.36 3.97 -0.40
C ALA A 125 -22.42 2.80 0.60
N ALA A 126 -23.60 2.25 0.84
CA ALA A 126 -23.87 1.30 1.92
C ALA A 126 -23.11 -0.04 1.81
N ARG A 127 -22.53 -0.34 0.65
CA ARG A 127 -21.70 -1.55 0.40
C ARG A 127 -20.21 -1.24 0.25
N LEU A 128 -19.76 -0.02 0.50
CA LEU A 128 -18.36 0.34 0.36
C LEU A 128 -17.54 -0.32 1.47
N GLU A 129 -16.65 -1.23 1.07
CA GLU A 129 -15.76 -1.99 1.94
C GLU A 129 -14.33 -1.45 1.86
N ASP A 130 -13.87 -1.03 0.69
CA ASP A 130 -12.50 -0.57 0.46
C ASP A 130 -12.49 0.88 0.00
N LEU A 131 -11.81 1.76 0.75
CA LEU A 131 -11.68 3.17 0.41
C LEU A 131 -10.20 3.55 0.37
N ALA A 132 -9.74 4.12 -0.75
CA ALA A 132 -8.48 4.83 -0.83
C ALA A 132 -8.72 6.32 -0.96
N ILE A 133 -7.96 7.10 -0.20
CA ILE A 133 -7.92 8.56 -0.29
C ILE A 133 -6.48 8.95 -0.60
N THR A 134 -6.21 9.33 -1.84
CA THR A 134 -4.85 9.59 -2.33
C THR A 134 -4.57 11.09 -2.50
N GLY A 135 -3.27 11.42 -2.62
CA GLY A 135 -2.84 12.64 -3.31
C GLY A 135 -2.74 13.90 -2.46
N SER A 136 -1.65 14.63 -2.69
CA SER A 136 -1.08 15.59 -1.75
C SER A 136 -0.98 17.03 -2.28
N HIS A 137 -1.68 17.45 -3.34
CA HIS A 137 -1.38 18.75 -3.97
C HIS A 137 -2.37 19.91 -3.79
N ARG A 138 -3.63 19.69 -3.43
CA ARG A 138 -4.60 20.78 -3.16
C ARG A 138 -5.64 20.40 -2.11
N GLY A 139 -5.56 21.03 -0.95
CA GLY A 139 -6.50 20.88 0.16
C GLY A 139 -6.13 19.74 1.10
N ARG A 140 -5.99 20.04 2.39
CA ARG A 140 -6.09 19.01 3.43
C ARG A 140 -7.56 18.58 3.45
N PRO A 141 -7.89 17.29 3.32
CA PRO A 141 -9.26 16.85 3.55
C PRO A 141 -9.61 17.18 5.00
N ARG A 142 -10.89 17.52 5.23
CA ARG A 142 -11.36 17.83 6.58
C ARG A 142 -11.61 16.52 7.30
N TRP A 143 -10.56 15.91 7.85
CA TRP A 143 -10.64 14.61 8.52
C TRP A 143 -11.68 14.59 9.66
N SER A 144 -11.84 15.71 10.36
CA SER A 144 -12.88 15.91 11.38
C SER A 144 -14.32 15.83 10.85
N GLU A 145 -14.54 16.07 9.56
CA GLU A 145 -15.83 15.91 8.89
C GLU A 145 -15.95 14.55 8.19
N LEU A 146 -14.83 14.06 7.62
CA LEU A 146 -14.76 12.80 6.88
C LEU A 146 -14.92 11.58 7.80
N VAL A 147 -14.17 11.50 8.90
CA VAL A 147 -14.20 10.34 9.81
C VAL A 147 -15.63 10.06 10.32
N PRO A 148 -16.41 11.06 10.77
CA PRO A 148 -17.83 10.85 11.08
C PRO A 148 -18.68 10.42 9.89
N ALA A 149 -18.45 10.98 8.70
CA ALA A 149 -19.21 10.65 7.48
C ALA A 149 -18.98 9.20 6.99
N LEU A 150 -17.84 8.61 7.32
CA LEU A 150 -17.51 7.21 7.04
C LEU A 150 -18.03 6.25 8.12
N GLY A 151 -18.53 6.78 9.25
CA GLY A 151 -18.72 6.02 10.47
C GLY A 151 -19.67 4.83 10.41
N HIS A 152 -20.70 4.92 9.57
CA HIS A 152 -21.70 3.87 9.35
C HIS A 152 -21.39 2.97 8.15
N LEU A 153 -20.34 3.27 7.38
CA LEU A 153 -19.95 2.45 6.23
C LEU A 153 -19.30 1.13 6.70
N PRO A 154 -19.49 0.03 5.96
CA PRO A 154 -18.93 -1.29 6.30
C PRO A 154 -17.45 -1.42 5.88
N LEU A 155 -16.65 -0.37 6.07
CA LEU A 155 -15.25 -0.35 5.66
C LEU A 155 -14.44 -1.47 6.33
N ARG A 156 -13.66 -2.16 5.51
CA ARG A 156 -12.70 -3.23 5.82
C ARG A 156 -11.30 -2.83 5.40
N GLY A 157 -11.13 -2.24 4.22
CA GLY A 157 -9.88 -1.67 3.74
C GLY A 157 -9.89 -0.16 3.75
N PHE A 158 -8.87 0.46 4.34
CA PHE A 158 -8.72 1.92 4.31
C PHE A 158 -7.29 2.32 3.97
N ASP A 159 -7.11 2.89 2.77
CA ASP A 159 -5.82 3.35 2.27
C ASP A 159 -5.76 4.87 2.27
N LEU A 160 -4.77 5.40 2.97
CA LEU A 160 -4.60 6.81 3.27
C LEU A 160 -3.16 7.24 2.98
N ALA A 161 -2.49 6.51 2.09
CA ALA A 161 -1.12 6.79 1.70
C ALA A 161 -0.95 8.23 1.18
N ASP A 162 0.07 8.93 1.68
CA ASP A 162 0.40 10.32 1.28
C ASP A 162 -0.76 11.33 1.43
N ALA A 163 -1.76 11.05 2.30
CA ALA A 163 -2.93 11.90 2.43
C ALA A 163 -2.74 13.10 3.41
N LYS A 164 -1.49 13.44 3.77
CA LYS A 164 -1.10 14.62 4.58
C LYS A 164 -1.88 14.77 5.89
N TRP A 165 -1.93 13.69 6.67
CA TRP A 165 -2.55 13.65 7.99
C TRP A 165 -1.76 14.47 9.01
N SER A 166 -2.45 15.10 9.95
CA SER A 166 -1.86 15.55 11.21
C SER A 166 -1.94 14.44 12.26
N GLU A 167 -1.18 14.58 13.35
CA GLU A 167 -1.28 13.65 14.48
C GLU A 167 -2.71 13.60 15.04
N ASP A 168 -3.40 14.75 15.13
CA ASP A 168 -4.79 14.83 15.59
C ASP A 168 -5.75 14.02 14.71
N ASP A 169 -5.52 13.99 13.39
CA ASP A 169 -6.36 13.22 12.46
C ASP A 169 -6.18 11.71 12.66
N ALA A 170 -4.93 11.29 12.87
CA ALA A 170 -4.61 9.90 13.19
C ALA A 170 -5.19 9.47 14.55
N VAL A 171 -5.19 10.36 15.55
CA VAL A 171 -5.88 10.13 16.82
C VAL A 171 -7.39 9.98 16.62
N ALA A 172 -8.01 10.89 15.86
CA ALA A 172 -9.43 10.85 15.59
C ALA A 172 -9.86 9.56 14.88
N LEU A 173 -9.05 9.09 13.92
CA LEU A 173 -9.22 7.80 13.26
C LEU A 173 -9.15 6.64 14.26
N ALA A 174 -8.11 6.59 15.10
CA ALA A 174 -7.92 5.52 16.09
C ALA A 174 -9.09 5.42 17.10
N GLN A 175 -9.67 6.57 17.46
CA GLN A 175 -10.79 6.67 18.39
C GLN A 175 -12.15 6.36 17.75
N HIS A 176 -12.23 6.35 16.41
CA HIS A 176 -13.50 6.17 15.74
C HIS A 176 -13.93 4.69 15.75
N PRO A 177 -15.22 4.37 16.02
CA PRO A 177 -15.69 2.98 16.11
C PRO A 177 -15.51 2.12 14.85
N PHE A 178 -15.37 2.72 13.66
CA PHE A 178 -15.15 1.93 12.44
C PHE A 178 -13.77 1.28 12.40
N PHE A 179 -12.80 1.78 13.18
CA PHE A 179 -11.45 1.23 13.22
C PHE A 179 -11.44 -0.25 13.60
N GLU A 180 -12.33 -0.67 14.50
CA GLU A 180 -12.47 -2.08 14.96
C GLU A 180 -13.02 -3.04 13.90
N ARG A 181 -13.47 -2.51 12.76
CA ARG A 181 -13.99 -3.28 11.62
C ARG A 181 -12.98 -3.37 10.49
N LEU A 182 -11.92 -2.56 10.53
CA LEU A 182 -10.88 -2.59 9.53
C LEU A 182 -10.11 -3.90 9.67
N ASP A 183 -9.93 -4.53 8.52
CA ASP A 183 -9.06 -5.68 8.35
C ASP A 183 -7.73 -5.18 7.72
N GLU A 184 -7.75 -4.08 6.95
CA GLU A 184 -6.57 -3.54 6.27
C GLU A 184 -6.47 -2.02 6.43
N LEU A 185 -5.26 -1.55 6.74
CA LEU A 185 -4.98 -0.13 6.92
C LEU A 185 -3.64 0.24 6.29
N CYS A 186 -3.63 1.25 5.42
CA CYS A 186 -2.42 1.83 4.86
C CYS A 186 -2.31 3.31 5.25
N LEU A 187 -1.23 3.65 5.94
CA LEU A 187 -0.86 5.02 6.34
C LEU A 187 0.50 5.44 5.76
N SER A 188 0.95 4.73 4.72
CA SER A 188 2.25 4.92 4.09
C SER A 188 2.53 6.40 3.79
N ARG A 189 3.77 6.84 4.01
CA ARG A 189 4.24 8.21 3.78
C ARG A 189 3.49 9.29 4.59
N SER A 190 2.91 8.92 5.74
CA SER A 190 2.31 9.86 6.70
C SER A 190 3.12 9.93 7.98
N HIS A 191 3.67 11.09 8.35
CA HIS A 191 4.40 11.22 9.60
C HIS A 191 3.45 11.13 10.80
N LEU A 192 3.54 10.04 11.58
CA LEU A 192 2.56 9.73 12.62
C LEU A 192 2.89 10.31 14.00
N GLY A 193 4.17 10.54 14.32
CA GLY A 193 4.59 11.04 15.63
C GLY A 193 3.95 10.26 16.79
N ASP A 194 3.42 10.98 17.79
CA ASP A 194 2.76 10.38 18.95
C ASP A 194 1.44 9.65 18.62
N ALA A 195 0.86 9.90 17.45
CA ALA A 195 -0.37 9.21 17.03
C ALA A 195 -0.12 7.74 16.69
N ALA A 196 1.12 7.36 16.35
CA ALA A 196 1.50 5.97 16.09
C ALA A 196 1.12 5.04 17.26
N ARG A 197 1.38 5.48 18.51
CA ARG A 197 1.03 4.70 19.71
C ARG A 197 -0.47 4.45 19.81
N ARG A 198 -1.30 5.47 19.57
CA ARG A 198 -2.76 5.38 19.69
C ARG A 198 -3.37 4.51 18.59
N LEU A 199 -2.86 4.61 17.38
CA LEU A 199 -3.26 3.73 16.27
C LEU A 199 -2.88 2.28 16.56
N GLY A 200 -1.66 2.05 17.02
CA GLY A 200 -1.16 0.73 17.37
C GLY A 200 -1.96 0.03 18.47
N GLU A 201 -2.39 0.75 19.52
CA GLU A 201 -3.27 0.22 20.58
C GLU A 201 -4.60 -0.34 20.05
N ARG A 202 -4.98 0.01 18.82
CA ARG A 202 -6.24 -0.36 18.19
C ARG A 202 -6.04 -1.36 17.05
N ALA A 203 -4.79 -1.70 16.71
CA ALA A 203 -4.43 -2.55 15.56
C ALA A 203 -4.77 -4.05 15.73
N GLY A 204 -5.36 -4.43 16.87
CA GLY A 204 -5.66 -5.79 17.32
C GLY A 204 -6.31 -6.77 16.35
N ARG A 205 -6.93 -6.27 15.28
CA ARG A 205 -7.72 -7.06 14.32
C ARG A 205 -7.28 -6.84 12.87
N LEU A 206 -6.27 -6.01 12.64
CA LEU A 206 -5.76 -5.74 11.31
C LEU A 206 -5.00 -6.98 10.83
N LEU A 207 -5.41 -7.50 9.68
CA LEU A 207 -4.72 -8.55 8.94
C LEU A 207 -3.58 -7.96 8.10
N SER A 208 -3.72 -6.70 7.64
CA SER A 208 -2.70 -5.99 6.87
C SER A 208 -2.51 -4.57 7.40
N LEU A 209 -1.26 -4.23 7.71
CA LEU A 209 -0.88 -2.91 8.21
C LEU A 209 0.33 -2.37 7.45
N ASP A 210 0.13 -1.28 6.72
CA ASP A 210 1.19 -0.55 6.03
C ASP A 210 1.49 0.79 6.72
N LEU A 211 2.68 0.85 7.30
CA LEU A 211 3.27 2.01 7.97
C LEU A 211 4.58 2.45 7.30
N CYS A 212 4.77 2.14 6.00
CA CYS A 212 5.97 2.52 5.27
C CYS A 212 6.24 4.02 5.38
N ARG A 213 7.48 4.40 5.73
CA ARG A 213 7.92 5.80 5.80
C ARG A 213 7.01 6.70 6.67
N THR A 214 6.65 6.22 7.85
CA THR A 214 5.80 6.97 8.82
C THR A 214 6.60 7.66 9.92
N GLY A 215 7.91 7.43 9.98
CA GLY A 215 8.78 7.92 11.05
C GLY A 215 8.66 7.11 12.33
N LEU A 216 8.18 5.86 12.22
CA LEU A 216 8.09 4.93 13.34
C LEU A 216 9.51 4.53 13.80
N ASP A 217 9.69 4.40 15.11
CA ASP A 217 10.92 3.88 15.72
C ASP A 217 10.64 2.62 16.56
N ALA A 218 11.70 2.00 17.10
CA ALA A 218 11.59 0.78 17.91
C ALA A 218 10.72 0.96 19.17
N ALA A 219 10.76 2.13 19.79
CA ALA A 219 10.06 2.39 21.04
C ALA A 219 8.56 2.54 20.79
N ALA A 220 8.20 3.29 19.74
CA ALA A 220 6.83 3.43 19.28
C ALA A 220 6.26 2.07 18.86
N LEU A 221 6.98 1.28 18.04
CA LEU A 221 6.56 -0.07 17.64
C LEU A 221 6.38 -0.99 18.86
N GLY A 222 7.34 -1.00 19.78
CA GLY A 222 7.31 -1.84 20.97
C GLY A 222 6.14 -1.56 21.92
N ALA A 223 5.47 -0.41 21.82
CA ALA A 223 4.35 -0.06 22.68
C ALA A 223 3.05 -0.82 22.34
N TRP A 224 2.96 -1.44 21.17
CA TRP A 224 1.72 -2.07 20.68
C TRP A 224 1.95 -3.30 19.79
N VAL A 225 3.19 -3.78 19.72
CA VAL A 225 3.55 -4.98 18.96
C VAL A 225 2.79 -6.23 19.42
N ASP A 226 2.45 -6.30 20.71
CA ASP A 226 1.65 -7.36 21.33
C ASP A 226 0.18 -7.35 20.86
N LYS A 227 -0.23 -6.32 20.12
CA LYS A 227 -1.56 -6.22 19.51
C LYS A 227 -1.59 -6.73 18.07
N LEU A 228 -0.45 -7.05 17.46
CA LEU A 228 -0.42 -7.49 16.06
C LEU A 228 -0.60 -9.02 15.92
N SER A 229 -1.33 -9.65 16.84
CA SER A 229 -1.47 -11.11 16.90
C SER A 229 -2.16 -11.72 15.69
N ASP A 230 -2.97 -10.94 14.99
CA ASP A 230 -3.75 -11.37 13.82
C ASP A 230 -3.17 -10.78 12.51
N CYS A 231 -2.06 -10.04 12.59
CA CYS A 231 -1.48 -9.32 11.46
C CYS A 231 -0.67 -10.28 10.58
N GLU A 232 -1.16 -10.54 9.37
CA GLU A 232 -0.54 -11.43 8.38
C GLU A 232 0.43 -10.66 7.47
N ARG A 233 0.15 -9.40 7.14
CA ARG A 233 1.04 -8.52 6.36
C ARG A 233 1.43 -7.30 7.17
N LEU A 234 2.73 -7.11 7.35
CA LEU A 234 3.28 -5.97 8.08
C LEU A 234 4.33 -5.23 7.24
N VAL A 235 4.02 -3.99 6.88
CA VAL A 235 4.92 -3.12 6.10
C VAL A 235 5.46 -2.00 6.99
N LEU A 236 6.76 -2.08 7.28
CA LEU A 236 7.50 -1.14 8.12
C LEU A 236 8.68 -0.49 7.39
N SER A 237 8.80 -0.68 6.07
CA SER A 237 9.94 -0.18 5.30
C SER A 237 10.11 1.34 5.42
N ASP A 238 11.33 1.84 5.24
CA ASP A 238 11.68 3.26 5.37
C ASP A 238 11.40 3.85 6.78
N ASN A 239 11.38 3.01 7.83
CA ASN A 239 11.29 3.44 9.23
C ASN A 239 12.53 3.03 10.02
N ARG A 240 13.07 3.92 10.86
CA ARG A 240 14.28 3.67 11.65
C ARG A 240 14.01 2.85 12.90
N ILE A 241 13.49 1.64 12.72
CA ILE A 241 13.22 0.71 13.82
C ILE A 241 14.50 0.02 14.32
N GLY A 242 15.52 -0.14 13.46
CA GLY A 242 16.79 -0.79 13.81
C GLY A 242 16.65 -2.23 14.34
N ASP A 243 17.76 -2.81 14.78
CA ASP A 243 17.76 -4.18 15.34
C ASP A 243 16.87 -4.31 16.58
N ALA A 244 16.76 -3.25 17.38
CA ALA A 244 15.87 -3.20 18.53
C ALA A 244 14.39 -3.39 18.12
N GLY A 245 13.98 -2.86 16.96
CA GLY A 245 12.63 -3.05 16.44
C GLY A 245 12.32 -4.51 16.11
N ILE A 246 13.28 -5.24 15.53
CA ILE A 246 13.15 -6.68 15.26
C ILE A 246 13.04 -7.47 16.57
N GLU A 247 13.84 -7.13 17.58
CA GLU A 247 13.72 -7.75 18.90
C GLU A 247 12.31 -7.53 19.49
N ARG A 248 11.74 -6.33 19.36
CA ARG A 248 10.36 -6.06 19.80
C ARG A 248 9.32 -6.88 19.04
N LEU A 249 9.48 -7.04 17.72
CA LEU A 249 8.59 -7.88 16.91
C LEU A 249 8.58 -9.33 17.39
N ILE A 250 9.76 -9.86 17.73
CA ILE A 250 9.93 -11.22 18.26
C ILE A 250 9.36 -11.32 19.68
N GLU A 251 9.81 -10.48 20.61
CA GLU A 251 9.37 -10.51 22.02
C GLU A 251 7.86 -10.24 22.18
N GLY A 252 7.30 -9.43 21.29
CA GLY A 252 5.90 -9.07 21.27
C GLY A 252 4.96 -10.12 20.69
N GLY A 253 5.49 -11.18 20.06
CA GLY A 253 4.67 -12.22 19.41
C GLY A 253 4.00 -11.77 18.11
N ALA A 254 4.35 -10.59 17.57
CA ALA A 254 3.79 -10.14 16.29
C ALA A 254 4.13 -11.11 15.15
N LEU A 255 5.33 -11.69 15.18
CA LEU A 255 5.79 -12.61 14.13
C LEU A 255 5.16 -14.02 14.21
N ASP A 256 4.24 -14.26 15.16
CA ASP A 256 3.51 -15.52 15.24
C ASP A 256 2.48 -15.67 14.11
N ALA A 257 1.94 -14.55 13.60
CA ALA A 257 0.96 -14.52 12.51
C ALA A 257 1.49 -13.89 11.21
N VAL A 258 2.56 -13.08 11.26
CA VAL A 258 3.05 -12.38 10.07
C VAL A 258 3.58 -13.37 9.03
N GLU A 259 2.90 -13.41 7.88
CA GLU A 259 3.29 -14.13 6.68
C GLU A 259 4.17 -13.29 5.75
N ASP A 260 3.96 -11.98 5.67
CA ASP A 260 4.63 -11.07 4.73
C ASP A 260 5.19 -9.83 5.45
N LEU A 261 6.50 -9.82 5.70
CA LEU A 261 7.19 -8.78 6.47
C LEU A 261 8.09 -7.91 5.59
N TRP A 262 7.77 -6.62 5.52
CA TRP A 262 8.54 -5.64 4.75
C TRP A 262 9.29 -4.67 5.67
N ILE A 263 10.60 -4.85 5.78
CA ILE A 263 11.48 -4.13 6.71
C ILE A 263 12.72 -3.60 5.97
N GLY A 264 12.52 -3.13 4.74
CA GLY A 264 13.58 -2.53 3.94
C GLY A 264 13.90 -1.10 4.36
N ASP A 265 15.16 -0.69 4.24
CA ASP A 265 15.66 0.61 4.71
C ASP A 265 15.22 0.94 6.16
N CYS A 266 15.40 -0.04 7.05
CA CYS A 266 14.99 0.05 8.44
C CYS A 266 16.16 0.30 9.41
N GLY A 267 17.37 0.46 8.89
CA GLY A 267 18.60 0.58 9.69
C GLY A 267 18.99 -0.74 10.36
N LEU A 268 18.69 -1.87 9.71
CA LEU A 268 18.99 -3.21 10.23
C LEU A 268 20.44 -3.61 9.94
N SER A 269 21.01 -4.42 10.83
CA SER A 269 22.30 -5.06 10.66
C SER A 269 22.16 -6.59 10.61
N ASP A 270 23.29 -7.30 10.50
CA ASP A 270 23.34 -8.77 10.56
C ASP A 270 22.65 -9.34 11.81
N VAL A 271 22.65 -8.59 12.92
CA VAL A 271 21.98 -8.98 14.17
C VAL A 271 20.50 -9.26 13.93
N SER A 272 19.80 -8.40 13.18
CA SER A 272 18.39 -8.61 12.86
C SER A 272 18.13 -9.92 12.13
N VAL A 273 18.98 -10.27 11.17
CA VAL A 273 18.85 -11.51 10.40
C VAL A 273 19.13 -12.73 11.27
N GLU A 274 20.15 -12.66 12.14
CA GLU A 274 20.45 -13.70 13.13
C GLU A 274 19.25 -13.94 14.05
N ARG A 275 18.66 -12.87 14.61
CA ARG A 275 17.50 -12.97 15.50
C ARG A 275 16.27 -13.54 14.81
N LEU A 276 15.96 -13.13 13.58
CA LEU A 276 14.87 -13.71 12.79
C LEU A 276 15.08 -15.21 12.53
N CYS A 277 16.31 -15.61 12.19
CA CYS A 277 16.66 -17.01 11.95
C CYS A 277 16.61 -17.87 13.22
N GLU A 278 16.96 -17.29 14.38
CA GLU A 278 16.84 -17.94 15.69
C GLU A 278 15.38 -18.07 16.14
N ALA A 279 14.58 -17.02 15.96
CA ALA A 279 13.18 -16.98 16.35
C ALA A 279 12.31 -17.93 15.54
N ARG A 280 12.65 -18.14 14.25
CA ARG A 280 11.94 -19.07 13.33
C ARG A 280 10.44 -18.80 13.29
N PRO A 281 10.01 -17.59 12.90
CA PRO A 281 8.58 -17.26 12.81
C PRO A 281 7.88 -18.25 11.87
N ALA A 282 6.93 -19.02 12.41
CA ALA A 282 6.40 -20.21 11.74
C ALA A 282 5.61 -19.90 10.47
N GLU A 283 4.94 -18.74 10.45
CA GLU A 283 4.08 -18.34 9.33
C GLU A 283 4.78 -17.48 8.27
N LEU A 284 6.00 -17.00 8.55
CA LEU A 284 6.69 -16.09 7.63
C LEU A 284 6.99 -16.76 6.28
N ARG A 285 6.44 -16.21 5.19
CA ARG A 285 6.65 -16.63 3.80
C ARG A 285 7.35 -15.56 2.98
N GLY A 286 7.13 -14.27 3.25
CA GLY A 286 7.75 -13.13 2.57
C GLY A 286 8.62 -12.34 3.53
N LEU A 287 9.90 -12.15 3.19
CA LEU A 287 10.85 -11.36 3.98
C LEU A 287 11.59 -10.34 3.11
N TRP A 288 11.28 -9.06 3.26
CA TRP A 288 11.85 -7.99 2.42
C TRP A 288 12.79 -7.12 3.25
N LEU A 289 14.09 -7.30 3.03
CA LEU A 289 15.19 -6.72 3.82
C LEU A 289 16.01 -5.67 3.05
N HIS A 290 15.55 -5.25 1.87
CA HIS A 290 16.31 -4.41 0.95
C HIS A 290 16.85 -3.12 1.60
N ASN A 291 17.95 -2.57 1.08
CA ASN A 291 18.55 -1.32 1.53
C ASN A 291 18.91 -1.28 3.04
N ASN A 292 19.19 -2.42 3.66
CA ASN A 292 19.73 -2.48 5.02
C ASN A 292 21.25 -2.70 5.02
N ALA A 293 21.91 -2.44 6.14
CA ALA A 293 23.35 -2.58 6.28
C ALA A 293 23.76 -4.05 6.57
N LEU A 294 23.35 -4.97 5.71
CA LEU A 294 23.69 -6.38 5.83
C LEU A 294 25.05 -6.67 5.19
N THR A 295 25.74 -7.68 5.71
CA THR A 295 27.01 -8.17 5.16
C THR A 295 26.85 -9.60 4.66
N PRO A 296 27.87 -10.17 3.97
CA PRO A 296 27.86 -11.58 3.59
C PRO A 296 27.61 -12.55 4.77
N ARG A 297 27.96 -12.17 6.00
CA ARG A 297 27.67 -12.98 7.20
C ARG A 297 26.17 -13.20 7.40
N ALA A 298 25.34 -12.17 7.24
CA ALA A 298 23.89 -12.32 7.34
C ALA A 298 23.34 -13.28 6.28
N LEU A 299 23.93 -13.27 5.08
CA LEU A 299 23.55 -14.17 4.02
C LEU A 299 23.91 -15.63 4.33
N ASP A 300 25.10 -15.87 4.89
CA ASP A 300 25.52 -17.21 5.33
C ASP A 300 24.60 -17.77 6.41
N VAL A 301 24.21 -16.91 7.37
CA VAL A 301 23.25 -17.25 8.43
C VAL A 301 21.88 -17.60 7.83
N LEU A 302 21.35 -16.76 6.94
CA LEU A 302 20.07 -17.01 6.29
C LEU A 302 20.11 -18.28 5.43
N ALA A 303 21.20 -18.49 4.68
CA ALA A 303 21.41 -19.68 3.85
C ALA A 303 21.42 -20.98 4.63
N SER A 304 21.89 -20.93 5.89
CA SER A 304 22.00 -22.09 6.77
C SER A 304 20.78 -22.25 7.69
N SER A 305 19.81 -21.34 7.61
CA SER A 305 18.65 -21.31 8.49
C SER A 305 17.46 -22.07 7.91
N ALA A 306 16.72 -22.75 8.79
CA ALA A 306 15.44 -23.37 8.45
C ALA A 306 14.40 -22.33 7.98
N LEU A 307 14.57 -21.05 8.35
CA LEU A 307 13.70 -19.97 7.89
C LEU A 307 13.70 -19.86 6.37
N LEU A 308 14.85 -20.06 5.70
CA LEU A 308 14.92 -19.97 4.25
C LEU A 308 14.07 -21.04 3.55
N GLU A 309 13.91 -22.22 4.16
CA GLU A 309 13.19 -23.35 3.56
C GLU A 309 11.68 -23.08 3.41
N GLN A 310 11.12 -22.22 4.26
CA GLN A 310 9.70 -21.82 4.24
C GLN A 310 9.44 -20.53 3.44
N LEU A 311 10.47 -19.72 3.16
CA LEU A 311 10.28 -18.46 2.43
C LEU A 311 9.91 -18.70 0.96
N THR A 312 8.84 -18.04 0.55
CA THR A 312 8.37 -17.87 -0.83
C THR A 312 8.68 -16.47 -1.37
N GLY A 313 9.25 -15.57 -0.55
CA GLY A 313 9.65 -14.24 -0.96
C GLY A 313 10.84 -13.76 -0.16
N LEU A 314 11.86 -13.24 -0.83
CA LEU A 314 13.05 -12.67 -0.20
C LEU A 314 13.53 -11.44 -0.98
N GLY A 315 13.62 -10.29 -0.31
CA GLY A 315 14.15 -9.05 -0.87
C GLY A 315 15.50 -8.69 -0.27
N LEU A 316 16.56 -8.61 -1.07
CA LEU A 316 17.93 -8.32 -0.59
C LEU A 316 18.66 -7.25 -1.41
N TYR A 317 17.96 -6.53 -2.29
CA TYR A 317 18.61 -5.49 -3.10
C TYR A 317 19.15 -4.35 -2.23
N GLY A 318 20.28 -3.75 -2.60
CA GLY A 318 20.88 -2.63 -1.87
C GLY A 318 21.38 -2.98 -0.46
N CYS A 319 21.53 -4.27 -0.13
CA CYS A 319 22.09 -4.73 1.13
C CYS A 319 23.63 -4.81 1.10
N GLY A 320 24.31 -3.84 0.46
CA GLY A 320 25.77 -3.82 0.36
C GLY A 320 26.36 -4.97 -0.47
N LEU A 321 25.58 -5.54 -1.39
CA LEU A 321 25.98 -6.65 -2.27
C LEU A 321 26.55 -6.17 -3.62
N ASP A 322 26.79 -4.86 -3.69
CA ASP A 322 26.80 -4.12 -4.95
C ASP A 322 28.19 -4.05 -5.60
N ASP A 323 29.26 -4.47 -4.91
CA ASP A 323 30.64 -4.48 -5.44
C ASP A 323 31.28 -5.89 -5.52
N ALA A 324 30.64 -6.91 -4.94
CA ALA A 324 31.12 -8.29 -4.96
C ALA A 324 30.07 -9.21 -5.60
N GLY A 325 30.20 -9.44 -6.90
CA GLY A 325 29.66 -10.58 -7.65
C GLY A 325 28.34 -11.21 -7.13
N PRO A 326 27.20 -10.96 -7.78
CA PRO A 326 25.85 -11.10 -7.21
C PRO A 326 25.52 -12.54 -6.82
N LEU A 327 25.64 -12.93 -5.55
CA LEU A 327 25.31 -14.27 -5.03
C LEU A 327 25.86 -15.45 -5.85
N ALA A 328 26.77 -15.21 -6.80
CA ALA A 328 27.12 -16.18 -7.84
C ALA A 328 27.98 -17.27 -7.21
N GLY A 329 27.44 -18.49 -7.11
CA GLY A 329 28.03 -19.60 -6.36
C GLY A 329 27.73 -19.58 -4.86
N HIS A 330 26.96 -18.61 -4.35
CA HIS A 330 26.49 -18.57 -2.96
C HIS A 330 25.32 -19.54 -2.77
N ALA A 331 25.21 -20.16 -1.58
CA ALA A 331 24.16 -21.15 -1.30
C ALA A 331 22.73 -20.63 -1.52
N LEU A 332 22.51 -19.32 -1.36
CA LEU A 332 21.24 -18.65 -1.63
C LEU A 332 20.84 -18.67 -3.12
N GLU A 333 21.79 -18.69 -4.05
CA GLU A 333 21.49 -18.71 -5.50
C GLU A 333 20.77 -20.02 -5.89
N GLY A 334 21.18 -21.15 -5.30
CA GLY A 334 20.57 -22.46 -5.56
C GLY A 334 19.28 -22.72 -4.79
N ALA A 335 19.09 -22.05 -3.65
CA ALA A 335 17.90 -22.19 -2.81
C ALA A 335 16.66 -21.47 -3.39
N LEU A 336 16.87 -20.41 -4.19
CA LEU A 336 15.82 -19.51 -4.64
C LEU A 336 15.44 -19.78 -6.11
N ARG A 337 14.21 -20.24 -6.37
CA ARG A 337 13.67 -20.45 -7.73
C ARG A 337 12.84 -19.23 -8.15
N GLY A 338 13.13 -18.60 -9.30
CA GLY A 338 12.31 -17.50 -9.85
C GLY A 338 12.96 -16.11 -9.88
N THR A 339 14.30 -16.03 -9.91
CA THR A 339 15.04 -14.77 -9.95
C THR A 339 14.58 -13.85 -11.08
N THR A 340 13.88 -12.77 -10.74
CA THR A 340 13.57 -11.70 -11.70
C THR A 340 14.47 -10.52 -11.39
N ARG A 341 15.48 -10.29 -12.23
CA ARG A 341 16.23 -9.02 -12.25
C ARG A 341 15.34 -7.98 -12.93
N LEU A 342 14.93 -6.93 -12.23
CA LEU A 342 14.21 -5.83 -12.85
C LEU A 342 15.15 -5.09 -13.82
N PRO A 343 14.81 -4.90 -15.10
CA PRO A 343 15.67 -4.18 -16.04
C PRO A 343 15.94 -2.75 -15.58
N GLY A 344 17.20 -2.34 -15.53
CA GLY A 344 17.60 -0.97 -15.18
C GLY A 344 17.77 -0.69 -13.69
N VAL A 345 17.53 -1.67 -12.83
CA VAL A 345 17.83 -1.61 -11.39
C VAL A 345 18.74 -2.78 -11.06
N SER A 346 19.81 -2.57 -10.29
CA SER A 346 20.62 -3.66 -9.70
C SER A 346 19.84 -4.43 -8.61
N ALA A 347 18.53 -4.65 -8.82
CA ALA A 347 17.62 -5.22 -7.84
C ALA A 347 17.46 -6.73 -8.07
N LEU A 348 17.82 -7.50 -7.05
CA LEU A 348 17.42 -8.89 -6.90
C LEU A 348 16.15 -8.93 -6.04
N VAL A 349 15.02 -9.15 -6.71
CA VAL A 349 13.74 -9.52 -6.08
C VAL A 349 13.63 -11.03 -6.22
N PHE A 350 13.65 -11.76 -5.10
CA PHE A 350 13.43 -13.20 -5.12
C PHE A 350 11.97 -13.48 -4.78
N LEU A 351 11.19 -13.85 -5.79
CA LEU A 351 9.90 -14.50 -5.61
C LEU A 351 10.18 -16.00 -5.64
N GLY A 352 10.18 -16.64 -4.48
CA GLY A 352 10.39 -18.07 -4.28
C GLY A 352 9.12 -18.92 -4.48
N ARG A 353 9.31 -20.04 -5.18
CA ARG A 353 8.41 -21.19 -5.43
C ARG A 353 7.05 -20.96 -6.09
#